data_AF-A0A7S2NEK7-F1
#
_entry.id   AF-A0A7S2NEK7-F1
#
_cell.length_a   1.000
_cell.length_b   1.000
_cell.length_c   1.000
_cell.angle_alpha   90.00
_cell.angle_beta   90.00
_cell.angle_gamma   90.00
#
_symmetry.space_group_name_H-M   'P 1'
#
loop_
_entity.id
_entity.type
_entity.pdbx_description
1 polymer ?
#
loop_
_entity_poly.entity_id
_entity_poly.type
_entity_poly.pdbx_seq_one_letter_code
_entity_poly.pdbx_strand_id
1 'polypeptide(L)'
;KPRLGGALELYAVSAASGAVRPSPVGTVPPEFGTLVLFTVQPGLSYHAVQEVASNEDRLSISGWFHAATPPAGADSIATLAQLERGAGSKAGERRVALRALRPSRPSRGLSSSQEQRLSAFVQPAYLRADTIQAVRNQIAEHGAALLAGFLQPSVAAALQRATMAADQRDGLDGGRIPKSGP
;
A
#
# COMPACT_ATOMS: atom_id res chain seq x y z
N LYS A 1 -5.35 -26.54 -1.67
CA LYS A 1 -4.72 -26.33 -3.02
C LYS A 1 -4.24 -24.88 -3.11
N PRO A 2 -3.02 -24.58 -3.58
CA PRO A 2 -2.45 -23.22 -3.55
C PRO A 2 -3.33 -22.14 -4.22
N ARG A 3 -4.05 -22.52 -5.28
CA ARG A 3 -4.95 -21.64 -6.03
C ARG A 3 -6.19 -21.13 -5.28
N LEU A 4 -6.52 -21.71 -4.11
CA LEU A 4 -7.67 -21.28 -3.30
C LEU A 4 -7.30 -20.14 -2.34
N GLY A 5 -6.00 -19.81 -2.23
CA GLY A 5 -5.52 -18.84 -1.26
C GLY A 5 -5.60 -19.35 0.18
N GLY A 6 -5.59 -18.44 1.15
CA GLY A 6 -5.75 -18.79 2.58
C GLY A 6 -4.55 -19.48 3.23
N ALA A 7 -3.39 -19.54 2.56
CA ALA A 7 -2.18 -20.10 3.14
C ALA A 7 -1.64 -19.23 4.29
N LEU A 8 -1.00 -19.86 5.27
CA LEU A 8 -0.17 -19.15 6.23
C LEU A 8 1.14 -18.78 5.55
N GLU A 9 1.42 -17.49 5.43
CA GLU A 9 2.63 -16.94 4.83
C GLU A 9 3.66 -16.62 5.91
N LEU A 10 4.93 -16.94 5.65
CA LEU A 10 6.06 -16.68 6.55
C LEU A 10 7.01 -15.66 5.91
N TYR A 11 7.43 -14.67 6.69
CA TYR A 11 8.26 -13.57 6.20
C TYR A 11 9.62 -13.54 6.90
N ALA A 12 10.69 -13.47 6.11
CA ALA A 12 12.03 -13.37 6.64
C ALA A 12 12.39 -11.93 6.99
N VAL A 13 13.21 -11.78 8.02
CA VAL A 13 13.85 -10.51 8.37
C VAL A 13 15.21 -10.44 7.69
N SER A 14 15.46 -9.35 6.98
CA SER A 14 16.74 -9.09 6.34
C SER A 14 17.83 -8.92 7.39
N ALA A 15 18.86 -9.77 7.36
CA ALA A 15 20.01 -9.65 8.25
C ALA A 15 20.77 -8.31 8.07
N ALA A 16 20.72 -7.73 6.86
CA ALA A 16 21.42 -6.49 6.55
C ALA A 16 20.69 -5.23 7.04
N SER A 17 19.35 -5.22 7.00
CA SER A 17 18.55 -4.03 7.31
C SER A 17 17.68 -4.15 8.55
N GLY A 18 17.52 -5.35 9.10
CA GLY A 18 16.55 -5.65 10.16
C GLY A 18 15.08 -5.49 9.73
N ALA A 19 14.83 -5.23 8.45
CA ALA A 19 13.49 -5.04 7.90
C ALA A 19 12.88 -6.37 7.43
N VAL A 20 11.56 -6.47 7.55
CA VAL A 20 10.79 -7.61 7.02
C VAL A 20 10.84 -7.56 5.49
N ARG A 21 11.13 -8.69 4.85
CA ARG A 21 11.07 -8.80 3.39
C ARG A 21 9.61 -8.69 2.93
N PRO A 22 9.31 -7.97 1.83
CA PRO A 22 7.93 -7.76 1.38
C PRO A 22 7.29 -9.02 0.80
N SER A 23 8.08 -9.97 0.31
CA SER A 23 7.58 -11.22 -0.28
C SER A 23 7.82 -12.40 0.69
N PRO A 24 6.86 -13.33 0.82
CA PRO A 24 6.99 -14.46 1.73
C PRO A 24 8.13 -15.40 1.33
N VAL A 25 8.78 -16.00 2.33
CA VAL A 25 9.83 -17.01 2.14
C VAL A 25 9.30 -18.43 2.25
N GLY A 26 8.12 -18.61 2.83
CA GLY A 26 7.45 -19.90 2.97
C GLY A 26 5.95 -19.73 3.05
N THR A 27 5.22 -20.75 2.61
CA THR A 27 3.75 -20.80 2.71
C THR A 27 3.31 -22.18 3.16
N VAL A 28 2.30 -22.23 4.04
CA VAL A 28 1.68 -23.47 4.50
C VAL A 28 0.21 -23.44 4.10
N PRO A 29 -0.23 -24.30 3.16
CA PRO A 29 -1.63 -24.34 2.74
C PRO A 29 -2.51 -24.85 3.90
N PRO A 30 -3.77 -24.36 4.01
CA PRO A 30 -4.69 -24.86 5.02
C PRO A 30 -5.18 -26.26 4.65
N GLU A 31 -5.15 -27.17 5.63
CA GLU A 31 -5.65 -28.54 5.50
C GLU A 31 -6.45 -28.92 6.75
N PHE A 32 -7.56 -29.64 6.56
CA PHE A 32 -8.42 -30.07 7.66
C PHE A 32 -7.65 -30.99 8.61
N GLY A 33 -7.84 -30.81 9.92
CA GLY A 33 -7.13 -31.59 10.94
C GLY A 33 -5.65 -31.23 11.11
N THR A 34 -5.17 -30.16 10.46
CA THR A 34 -3.78 -29.70 10.60
C THR A 34 -3.66 -28.62 11.67
N LEU A 35 -2.68 -28.78 12.56
CA LEU A 35 -2.29 -27.78 13.55
C LEU A 35 -0.90 -27.24 13.20
N VAL A 36 -0.77 -25.92 13.09
CA VAL A 36 0.52 -25.24 12.91
C VAL A 36 0.88 -24.52 14.19
N LEU A 37 2.09 -24.75 14.70
CA LEU A 37 2.61 -24.04 15.88
C LEU A 37 3.97 -23.42 15.55
N PHE A 38 4.24 -22.26 16.14
CA PHE A 38 5.55 -21.65 16.16
C PHE A 38 5.72 -20.86 17.46
N THR A 39 6.96 -20.72 17.91
CA THR A 39 7.28 -19.92 19.08
C THR A 39 7.20 -18.44 18.71
N VAL A 40 6.53 -17.64 19.53
CA VAL A 40 6.49 -16.19 19.37
C VAL A 40 7.90 -15.63 19.59
N GLN A 41 8.49 -15.08 18.54
CA GLN A 41 9.82 -14.46 18.57
C GLN A 41 9.65 -13.00 18.17
N PRO A 42 9.74 -12.06 19.12
CA PRO A 42 9.49 -10.67 18.80
C PRO A 42 10.55 -10.15 17.82
N GLY A 43 10.10 -9.40 16.81
CA GLY A 43 10.94 -8.94 15.71
C GLY A 43 11.39 -10.03 14.71
N LEU A 44 10.86 -11.27 14.78
CA LEU A 44 11.24 -12.36 13.87
C LEU A 44 10.04 -13.16 13.34
N SER A 45 9.05 -13.49 14.18
CA SER A 45 7.94 -14.38 13.82
C SER A 45 6.84 -13.68 13.00
N TYR A 46 7.21 -13.00 11.91
CA TYR A 46 6.30 -12.32 11.00
C TYR A 46 5.58 -13.32 10.08
N HIS A 47 4.26 -13.21 10.05
CA HIS A 47 3.40 -14.07 9.26
C HIS A 47 2.12 -13.32 8.86
N ALA A 48 1.48 -13.78 7.79
CA ALA A 48 0.18 -13.29 7.35
C ALA A 48 -0.68 -14.47 6.88
N VAL A 49 -1.98 -14.23 6.70
CA VAL A 49 -2.86 -15.16 6.02
C VAL A 49 -3.10 -14.63 4.62
N GLN A 50 -2.72 -15.41 3.61
CA GLN A 50 -2.97 -15.09 2.22
C GLN A 50 -4.47 -14.89 1.99
N GLU A 51 -4.85 -13.93 1.15
CA GLU A 51 -6.24 -13.74 0.71
C GLU A 51 -6.86 -15.07 0.24
N VAL A 52 -8.12 -15.31 0.58
CA VAL A 52 -8.87 -16.47 0.10
C VAL A 52 -9.38 -16.14 -1.30
N ALA A 53 -8.86 -16.85 -2.30
CA ALA A 53 -9.07 -16.61 -3.73
C ALA A 53 -10.27 -17.41 -4.30
N SER A 54 -11.12 -17.93 -3.43
CA SER A 54 -12.21 -18.84 -3.77
C SER A 54 -13.48 -18.43 -3.05
N ASN A 55 -14.62 -18.94 -3.49
CA ASN A 55 -15.90 -18.77 -2.81
C ASN A 55 -16.10 -19.77 -1.67
N GLU A 56 -15.04 -20.46 -1.24
CA GLU A 56 -15.07 -21.44 -0.15
C GLU A 56 -14.73 -20.77 1.18
N ASP A 57 -15.43 -21.16 2.24
CA ASP A 57 -15.14 -20.68 3.58
C ASP A 57 -13.91 -21.36 4.18
N ARG A 58 -12.95 -20.56 4.63
CA ARG A 58 -11.77 -21.04 5.37
C ARG A 58 -11.99 -20.92 6.87
N LEU A 59 -12.48 -21.98 7.51
CA LEU A 59 -12.63 -22.05 8.96
C LEU A 59 -11.31 -22.45 9.65
N SER A 60 -10.90 -21.70 10.67
CA SER A 60 -9.75 -22.05 11.52
C SER A 60 -9.95 -21.59 12.96
N ILE A 61 -9.33 -22.31 13.90
CA ILE A 61 -9.21 -21.89 15.31
C ILE A 61 -7.76 -21.47 15.54
N SER A 62 -7.55 -20.29 16.13
CA SER A 62 -6.24 -19.74 16.46
C SER A 62 -6.16 -19.37 17.93
N GLY A 63 -4.97 -19.47 18.53
CA GLY A 63 -4.75 -19.07 19.92
C GLY A 63 -3.27 -19.11 20.30
N TRP A 64 -3.01 -18.88 21.58
CA TRP A 64 -1.65 -18.83 22.15
C TRP A 64 -1.55 -19.71 23.39
N PHE A 65 -0.39 -20.34 23.55
CA PHE A 65 0.02 -20.91 24.83
C PHE A 65 0.80 -19.84 25.61
N HIS A 66 0.30 -19.50 26.79
CA HIS A 66 0.98 -18.56 27.69
C HIS A 66 1.99 -19.30 28.56
N ALA A 67 3.19 -18.74 28.68
CA ALA A 67 4.14 -19.21 29.68
C ALA A 67 3.64 -18.83 31.08
N ALA A 68 3.88 -19.70 32.06
CA ALA A 68 3.53 -19.44 33.47
C ALA A 68 4.32 -18.26 34.06
N THR A 69 5.49 -17.97 33.48
CA THR A 69 6.36 -16.85 33.84
C THR A 69 6.81 -16.12 32.57
N PRO A 70 7.11 -14.80 32.65
CA PRO A 70 7.65 -14.07 31.51
C PRO A 70 8.94 -14.74 30.99
N PRO A 71 9.07 -14.95 29.67
CA PRO A 71 10.28 -15.53 29.10
C PRO A 71 11.47 -14.57 29.27
N ALA A 72 12.68 -15.13 29.39
CA ALA A 72 13.90 -14.35 29.51
C ALA A 72 14.05 -13.37 28.32
N GLY A 73 14.22 -12.08 28.63
CA GLY A 73 14.33 -11.02 27.63
C GLY A 73 13.01 -10.33 27.26
N ALA A 74 11.87 -10.66 27.88
CA ALA A 74 10.58 -10.01 27.60
C ALA A 74 10.64 -8.46 27.64
N ASP A 75 11.43 -7.88 28.54
CA ASP A 75 11.58 -6.43 28.70
C ASP A 75 12.49 -5.78 27.62
N SER A 76 13.35 -6.57 26.97
CA SER A 76 14.35 -6.11 26.00
C SER A 76 13.91 -6.28 24.54
N ILE A 77 12.88 -7.09 24.29
CA ILE A 77 12.46 -7.53 22.96
C ILE A 77 11.07 -6.93 22.62
N ALA A 78 10.85 -5.66 22.96
CA ALA A 78 9.62 -4.98 22.56
C ALA A 78 9.62 -4.76 21.04
N THR A 79 8.78 -5.50 20.31
CA THR A 79 8.43 -5.23 18.90
C THR A 79 8.08 -3.75 18.70
N LEU A 80 7.50 -3.09 19.72
CA LEU A 80 7.25 -1.65 19.75
C LEU A 80 8.53 -0.83 19.49
N ALA A 81 9.61 -1.06 20.23
CA ALA A 81 10.87 -0.34 20.05
C ALA A 81 11.52 -0.64 18.69
N GLN A 82 11.25 -1.80 18.10
CA GLN A 82 11.73 -2.17 16.76
C GLN A 82 10.87 -1.54 15.66
N LEU A 83 9.56 -1.37 15.88
CA LEU A 83 8.65 -0.61 15.02
C LEU A 83 8.93 0.90 15.09
N GLU A 84 9.17 1.44 16.28
CA GLU A 84 9.56 2.84 16.50
C GLU A 84 10.92 3.15 15.87
N ARG A 85 11.89 2.23 15.95
CA ARG A 85 13.15 2.33 15.20
C ARG A 85 12.97 2.10 13.69
N GLY A 86 12.06 1.21 13.31
CA GLY A 86 11.68 0.89 11.92
C GLY A 86 10.97 2.05 11.21
N ALA A 87 10.21 2.87 11.92
CA ALA A 87 9.68 4.14 11.42
C ALA A 87 10.79 5.13 11.00
N GLY A 88 12.04 4.89 11.45
CA GLY A 88 13.25 5.57 10.99
C GLY A 88 14.15 4.75 10.06
N SER A 89 13.89 3.45 9.86
CA SER A 89 14.79 2.56 9.10
C SER A 89 14.58 2.74 7.60
N LYS A 90 15.64 3.20 6.94
CA LYS A 90 15.75 3.54 5.50
C LYS A 90 15.68 2.32 4.57
N ALA A 91 14.91 1.30 4.90
CA ALA A 91 14.86 0.05 4.15
C ALA A 91 13.44 -0.19 3.61
N GLY A 92 13.15 0.37 2.44
CA GLY A 92 11.97 0.01 1.65
C GLY A 92 11.27 1.18 0.99
N GLU A 93 11.14 2.31 1.69
CA GLU A 93 10.50 3.48 1.11
C GLU A 93 11.55 4.37 0.45
N ARG A 94 11.39 4.56 -0.86
CA ARG A 94 11.97 5.70 -1.57
C ARG A 94 11.32 6.95 -0.96
N ARG A 95 11.81 7.41 0.21
CA ARG A 95 11.41 8.71 0.77
C ARG A 95 11.86 9.74 -0.24
N VAL A 96 10.96 10.08 -1.15
CA VAL A 96 11.08 11.30 -1.93
C VAL A 96 11.03 12.38 -0.87
N ALA A 97 12.20 12.95 -0.54
CA ALA A 97 12.24 14.16 0.25
C ALA A 97 11.42 15.17 -0.54
N LEU A 98 10.15 15.35 -0.15
CA LEU A 98 9.30 16.37 -0.74
C LEU A 98 9.99 17.67 -0.41
N ARG A 99 10.63 18.25 -1.42
CA ARG A 99 11.22 19.58 -1.30
C ARG A 99 10.07 20.47 -0.88
N ALA A 100 10.09 20.93 0.37
CA ALA A 100 9.09 21.85 0.87
C ALA A 100 9.01 23.00 -0.12
N LEU A 101 7.92 23.06 -0.87
CA LEU A 101 7.66 24.17 -1.75
C LEU A 101 7.53 25.35 -0.79
N ARG A 102 8.49 26.27 -0.84
CA ARG A 102 8.37 27.54 -0.11
C ARG A 102 6.99 28.09 -0.45
N PRO A 103 6.17 28.51 0.54
CA PRO A 103 4.86 29.06 0.25
C PRO A 103 5.07 30.20 -0.73
N SER A 104 4.75 29.95 -1.99
CA SER A 104 4.80 30.96 -3.01
C SER A 104 3.79 32.02 -2.60
N ARG A 105 4.18 33.29 -2.72
CA ARG A 105 3.30 34.45 -2.56
C ARG A 105 1.91 34.12 -3.13
N PRO A 106 0.81 34.56 -2.51
CA PRO A 106 -0.54 34.31 -3.01
C PRO A 106 -0.59 34.61 -4.51
N SER A 107 -0.80 33.56 -5.31
CA SER A 107 -0.72 33.63 -6.76
C SER A 107 -1.83 34.56 -7.27
N ARG A 108 -1.49 35.52 -8.13
CA ARG A 108 -2.44 36.46 -8.78
C ARG A 108 -3.37 35.78 -9.82
N GLY A 109 -3.64 34.48 -9.67
CA GLY A 109 -4.27 33.65 -10.71
C GLY A 109 -3.24 33.00 -11.66
N LEU A 110 -3.75 32.23 -12.62
CA LEU A 110 -2.96 31.62 -13.69
C LEU A 110 -2.67 32.67 -14.77
N SER A 111 -1.43 32.75 -15.25
CA SER A 111 -1.14 33.50 -16.49
C SER A 111 -1.68 32.73 -17.71
N SER A 112 -1.96 33.43 -18.81
CA SER A 112 -2.43 32.81 -20.07
C SER A 112 -1.48 31.71 -20.56
N SER A 113 -0.16 31.89 -20.41
CA SER A 113 0.82 30.86 -20.77
C SER A 113 0.74 29.60 -19.89
N GLN A 114 0.42 29.75 -18.60
CA GLN A 114 0.25 28.63 -17.68
C GLN A 114 -1.06 27.91 -17.95
N GLU A 115 -2.13 28.66 -18.18
CA GLU A 115 -3.44 28.10 -18.54
C GLU A 115 -3.34 27.28 -19.82
N GLN A 116 -2.67 27.79 -20.85
CA GLN A 116 -2.46 27.06 -22.11
C GLN A 116 -1.63 25.78 -21.93
N ARG A 117 -0.65 25.77 -21.02
CA ARG A 117 0.10 24.54 -20.71
C ARG A 117 -0.74 23.53 -19.95
N LEU A 118 -1.55 23.99 -18.99
CA LEU A 118 -2.39 23.11 -18.17
C LEU A 118 -3.57 22.56 -18.95
N SER A 119 -4.13 23.33 -19.89
CA SER A 119 -5.28 22.90 -20.70
C SER A 119 -4.97 21.69 -21.60
N ALA A 120 -3.69 21.42 -21.88
CA ALA A 120 -3.26 20.19 -22.55
C ALA A 120 -3.52 18.92 -21.73
N PHE A 121 -3.63 19.03 -20.39
CA PHE A 121 -3.74 17.88 -19.48
C PHE A 121 -5.02 17.89 -18.64
N VAL A 122 -5.48 19.06 -18.22
CA VAL A 122 -6.60 19.25 -17.27
C VAL A 122 -7.84 19.72 -18.03
N GLN A 123 -9.03 19.27 -17.61
CA GLN A 123 -10.26 19.78 -18.22
C GLN A 123 -10.38 21.30 -18.07
N PRO A 124 -10.83 22.04 -19.10
CA PRO A 124 -10.90 23.50 -19.06
C PRO A 124 -11.82 24.02 -17.94
N ALA A 125 -12.83 23.22 -17.56
CA ALA A 125 -13.74 23.55 -16.46
C ALA A 125 -13.01 23.81 -15.13
N TYR A 126 -11.91 23.09 -14.87
CA TYR A 126 -11.08 23.24 -13.67
C TYR A 126 -10.08 24.41 -13.73
N LEU A 127 -9.92 25.05 -14.89
CA LEU A 127 -9.07 26.24 -15.03
C LEU A 127 -9.85 27.54 -14.82
N ARG A 128 -11.18 27.47 -14.75
CA ARG A 128 -12.05 28.62 -14.47
C ARG A 128 -11.89 29.08 -13.03
N ALA A 129 -11.85 30.41 -12.84
CA ALA A 129 -11.69 31.03 -11.52
C ALA A 129 -12.72 30.54 -10.49
N ASP A 130 -14.00 30.42 -10.89
CA ASP A 130 -15.07 29.98 -9.99
C ASP A 130 -14.87 28.54 -9.51
N THR A 131 -14.45 27.65 -10.41
CA THR A 131 -14.18 26.24 -10.06
C THR A 131 -12.94 26.12 -9.18
N ILE A 132 -11.88 26.88 -9.48
CA ILE A 132 -10.70 26.95 -8.61
C ILE A 132 -11.08 27.45 -7.21
N GLN A 133 -11.96 28.44 -7.12
CA GLN A 133 -12.41 28.97 -5.83
C GLN A 133 -13.28 27.96 -5.08
N ALA A 134 -14.18 27.25 -5.75
CA ALA A 134 -14.96 26.17 -5.15
C ALA A 134 -14.07 25.06 -4.57
N VAL A 135 -13.02 24.65 -5.32
CA VAL A 135 -12.04 23.67 -4.85
C VAL A 135 -11.26 24.18 -3.64
N ARG A 136 -10.87 25.46 -3.62
CA ARG A 136 -10.22 26.08 -2.45
C ARG A 136 -11.11 26.04 -1.22
N ASN A 137 -12.40 26.34 -1.37
CA ASN A 137 -13.36 26.29 -0.27
C ASN A 137 -13.49 24.86 0.27
N GLN A 138 -13.61 23.85 -0.60
CA GLN A 138 -13.64 22.45 -0.18
C GLN A 138 -12.40 22.04 0.60
N ILE A 139 -11.20 22.44 0.15
CA ILE A 139 -9.96 22.14 0.88
C ILE A 139 -9.93 22.88 2.23
N ALA A 140 -10.36 24.14 2.27
CA ALA A 140 -10.38 24.93 3.51
C ALA A 140 -11.37 24.35 4.54
N GLU A 141 -12.52 23.86 4.08
CA GLU A 141 -13.59 23.34 4.94
C GLU A 141 -13.37 21.88 5.35
N HIS A 142 -12.89 21.04 4.43
CA HIS A 142 -12.80 19.58 4.62
C HIS A 142 -11.37 19.05 4.68
N GLY A 143 -10.36 19.88 4.45
CA GLY A 143 -8.96 19.47 4.35
C GLY A 143 -8.62 18.72 3.05
N ALA A 144 -9.60 18.51 2.16
CA ALA A 144 -9.44 17.77 0.90
C ALA A 144 -10.49 18.20 -0.14
N ALA A 145 -10.23 17.90 -1.42
CA ALA A 145 -11.20 18.04 -2.50
C ALA A 145 -11.14 16.83 -3.44
N LEU A 146 -12.30 16.42 -3.94
CA LEU A 146 -12.44 15.34 -4.92
C LEU A 146 -12.77 15.92 -6.29
N LEU A 147 -11.91 15.70 -7.27
CA LEU A 147 -12.05 16.23 -8.64
C LEU A 147 -12.36 15.10 -9.62
N ALA A 148 -13.64 14.95 -9.97
CA ALA A 148 -14.08 13.94 -10.93
C ALA A 148 -13.71 14.32 -12.37
N GLY A 149 -13.16 13.37 -13.13
CA GLY A 149 -12.80 13.63 -14.54
C GLY A 149 -11.77 14.74 -14.71
N PHE A 150 -10.84 14.90 -13.77
CA PHE A 150 -9.88 16.00 -13.75
C PHE A 150 -9.08 16.18 -15.05
N LEU A 151 -8.68 15.06 -15.68
CA LEU A 151 -7.89 15.07 -16.91
C LEU A 151 -8.76 15.33 -18.14
N GLN A 152 -8.14 15.92 -19.17
CA GLN A 152 -8.72 15.96 -20.51
C GLN A 152 -9.13 14.55 -20.96
N PRO A 153 -10.31 14.37 -21.60
CA PRO A 153 -10.78 13.05 -22.02
C PRO A 153 -9.79 12.29 -22.90
N SER A 154 -9.07 12.99 -23.78
CA SER A 154 -8.05 12.39 -24.65
C SER A 154 -6.86 11.84 -23.88
N VAL A 155 -6.38 12.57 -22.87
CA VAL A 155 -5.27 12.15 -21.99
C VAL A 155 -5.70 10.99 -21.10
N ALA A 156 -6.89 11.08 -20.49
CA ALA A 156 -7.46 10.00 -19.68
C ALA A 156 -7.59 8.71 -20.49
N ALA A 157 -8.14 8.78 -21.70
CA ALA A 157 -8.29 7.63 -22.58
C ALA A 157 -6.95 7.05 -23.04
N ALA A 158 -5.94 7.90 -23.28
CA ALA A 158 -4.60 7.44 -23.63
C ALA A 158 -3.92 6.70 -22.46
N LEU A 159 -4.02 7.24 -21.23
CA LEU A 159 -3.51 6.58 -20.03
C LEU A 159 -4.22 5.26 -19.78
N GLN A 160 -5.56 5.25 -19.84
CA GLN A 160 -6.35 4.03 -19.65
C GLN A 160 -5.95 2.92 -20.63
N ARG A 161 -5.79 3.24 -21.93
CA ARG A 161 -5.32 2.26 -22.91
C ARG A 161 -3.91 1.75 -22.58
N ALA A 162 -3.01 2.65 -22.20
CA ALA A 162 -1.62 2.28 -21.90
C ALA A 162 -1.51 1.41 -20.65
N THR A 163 -2.27 1.71 -19.59
CA THR A 163 -2.29 0.91 -18.35
C THR A 163 -2.95 -0.45 -18.59
N MET A 164 -4.09 -0.50 -19.28
CA MET A 164 -4.73 -1.78 -19.63
C MET A 164 -3.83 -2.66 -20.50
N ALA A 165 -3.12 -2.07 -21.47
CA ALA A 165 -2.16 -2.82 -22.27
C ALA A 165 -0.96 -3.30 -21.45
N ALA A 166 -0.57 -2.59 -20.39
CA ALA A 166 0.45 -3.06 -19.46
C ALA A 166 -0.06 -4.25 -18.64
N ASP A 167 -1.24 -4.12 -18.06
CA ASP A 167 -1.87 -5.20 -17.30
C ASP A 167 -2.02 -6.48 -18.14
N GLN A 168 -2.39 -6.35 -19.43
CA GLN A 168 -2.46 -7.47 -20.36
C GLN A 168 -1.10 -8.13 -20.63
N ARG A 169 -0.05 -7.33 -20.84
CA ARG A 169 1.32 -7.86 -21.04
C ARG A 169 1.82 -8.60 -19.81
N ASP A 170 1.46 -8.10 -18.63
CA ASP A 170 1.89 -8.65 -17.35
C ASP A 170 0.95 -9.75 -16.85
N GLY A 171 -0.16 -10.02 -17.55
CA GLY A 171 -1.15 -11.06 -17.21
C GLY A 171 -2.00 -10.74 -15.97
N LEU A 172 -2.16 -9.46 -15.65
CA LEU A 172 -2.89 -8.93 -14.49
C LEU A 172 -4.34 -8.52 -14.81
N ASP A 173 -4.77 -8.66 -16.06
CA ASP A 173 -6.09 -8.24 -16.57
C ASP A 173 -7.23 -9.23 -16.26
N GLY A 174 -6.91 -10.44 -15.80
CA GLY A 174 -7.86 -11.54 -15.63
C GLY A 174 -8.42 -11.76 -14.22
N GLY A 175 -8.19 -10.83 -13.27
CA GLY A 175 -8.63 -10.98 -11.87
C GLY A 175 -8.02 -12.18 -11.13
N ARG A 176 -6.92 -12.73 -11.67
CA ARG A 176 -6.19 -13.85 -11.07
C ARG A 176 -5.13 -13.31 -10.13
N ILE A 177 -5.04 -13.87 -8.93
CA ILE A 177 -3.95 -13.56 -8.01
C ILE A 177 -2.62 -13.92 -8.71
N PRO A 178 -1.67 -12.97 -8.82
CA PRO A 178 -0.36 -13.27 -9.39
C PRO A 178 0.33 -14.39 -8.59
N LYS A 179 1.04 -15.29 -9.28
CA LYS A 179 1.67 -16.49 -8.68
C LYS A 179 2.73 -16.17 -7.63
N SER A 180 3.19 -14.94 -7.61
CA SER A 180 4.04 -14.34 -6.59
C SER A 180 3.47 -12.97 -6.30
N GLY A 181 3.26 -12.63 -5.03
CA GLY A 181 3.08 -11.22 -4.65
C GLY A 181 4.25 -10.37 -5.18
N PRO A 182 4.11 -9.03 -5.20
CA PRO A 182 5.19 -8.15 -5.62
C PRO A 182 6.52 -8.39 -4.87
#